data_AF-A0A522WED2-F1
#
_entry.id   AF-A0A522WED2-F1
#
_cell.length_a   1.000
_cell.length_b   1.000
_cell.length_c   1.000
_cell.angle_alpha   90.00
_cell.angle_beta   90.00
_cell.angle_gamma   90.00
#
_symmetry.space_group_name_H-M   'P 1'
#
loop_
_entity.id
_entity.type
_entity.pdbx_description
1 polymer ?
#
loop_
_entity_poly.entity_id
_entity_poly.type
_entity_poly.pdbx_seq_one_letter_code
_entity_poly.pdbx_strand_id
1 'polypeptide(L)'
;MNKGYLCLVLHTHLPYVRHPEFEDFLEEDWLYEAITETYIPLIEVFENLARDKVDFRLTMSLTPTLISMLSDGLLQERYLAHIEKLIELAGREIERTSLEPEFNRLARMYRERFSRCRDIFHQYNRNLTLAFKKFQDLGKLEIITCAATHSYFPLMEVAKSSIRAQLKCAVSQYERVFGRAPRGIWLPECGYNPGDDQFLKEAG
;
A
#
# COMPACT_ATOMS: atom_id res chain seq x y z
N MET A 1 -3.12 15.57 -31.74
CA MET A 1 -4.49 15.42 -31.21
C MET A 1 -4.47 14.28 -30.20
N ASN A 2 -4.87 14.51 -28.95
CA ASN A 2 -4.97 13.44 -27.96
C ASN A 2 -6.14 12.51 -28.33
N LYS A 3 -5.93 11.19 -28.29
CA LYS A 3 -6.96 10.20 -28.65
C LYS A 3 -8.02 10.00 -27.55
N GLY A 4 -7.75 10.50 -26.35
CA GLY A 4 -8.59 10.36 -25.15
C GLY A 4 -7.75 10.48 -23.89
N TYR A 5 -8.39 10.29 -22.73
CA TYR A 5 -7.73 10.22 -21.43
C TYR A 5 -7.92 8.82 -20.85
N LEU A 6 -6.84 8.24 -20.31
CA LEU A 6 -6.89 6.97 -19.57
C LEU A 6 -6.66 7.28 -18.09
N CYS A 7 -7.56 6.82 -17.23
CA CYS A 7 -7.41 6.90 -15.77
C CYS A 7 -7.35 5.49 -15.20
N LEU A 8 -6.17 5.08 -14.74
CA LEU A 8 -6.00 3.86 -13.96
C LEU A 8 -6.13 4.21 -12.49
N VAL A 9 -7.01 3.49 -11.78
CA VAL A 9 -7.25 3.66 -10.34
C VAL A 9 -6.92 2.34 -9.66
N LEU A 10 -5.86 2.33 -8.85
CA LEU A 10 -5.43 1.17 -8.08
C LEU A 10 -6.00 1.27 -6.65
N HIS A 11 -6.96 0.41 -6.32
CA HIS A 11 -7.47 0.35 -4.95
C HIS A 11 -6.56 -0.54 -4.10
N THR A 12 -5.87 0.03 -3.12
CA THR A 12 -5.03 -0.75 -2.18
C THR A 12 -5.55 -0.67 -0.75
N HIS A 13 -5.84 -1.85 -0.22
CA HIS A 13 -6.48 -2.04 1.06
C HIS A 13 -5.96 -3.32 1.71
N LEU A 14 -5.79 -3.27 3.03
CA LEU A 14 -5.77 -4.43 3.90
C LEU A 14 -6.58 -4.10 5.17
N PRO A 15 -7.30 -5.08 5.75
CA PRO A 15 -7.88 -4.93 7.08
C PRO A 15 -6.77 -4.71 8.12
N TYR A 16 -7.12 -4.21 9.30
CA TYR A 16 -6.12 -3.95 10.34
C TYR A 16 -5.69 -5.26 11.01
N VAL A 17 -4.49 -5.73 10.70
CA VAL A 17 -3.94 -7.04 11.13
C VAL A 17 -2.83 -6.90 12.17
N ARG A 18 -2.72 -5.76 12.86
CA ARG A 18 -1.65 -5.54 13.84
C ARG A 18 -1.96 -6.23 15.17
N HIS A 19 -1.17 -7.23 15.55
CA HIS A 19 -1.34 -8.01 16.78
C HIS A 19 -0.09 -7.93 17.70
N PRO A 20 0.05 -6.87 18.51
CA PRO A 20 1.17 -6.73 19.45
C PRO A 20 1.18 -7.77 20.58
N GLU A 21 0.03 -8.40 20.85
CA GLU A 21 -0.15 -9.39 21.91
C GLU A 21 0.49 -10.75 21.61
N PHE A 22 0.77 -11.03 20.34
CA PHE A 22 1.44 -12.26 19.89
C PHE A 22 2.80 -11.92 19.29
N GLU A 23 3.81 -12.77 19.48
CA GLU A 23 5.14 -12.58 18.87
C GLU A 23 5.10 -12.77 17.35
N ASP A 24 4.28 -13.72 16.90
CA ASP A 24 4.06 -14.09 15.51
C ASP A 24 2.56 -14.34 15.28
N PHE A 25 2.02 -13.90 14.15
CA PHE A 25 0.60 -13.99 13.83
C PHE A 25 0.37 -14.02 12.31
N LEU A 26 -0.35 -15.04 11.83
CA LEU A 26 -0.45 -15.37 10.40
C LEU A 26 -1.10 -14.25 9.57
N GLU A 27 -2.05 -13.52 10.15
CA GLU A 27 -2.73 -12.43 9.46
C GLU A 27 -1.79 -11.25 9.14
N GLU A 28 -0.68 -11.10 9.85
CA GLU A 28 0.35 -10.12 9.52
C GLU A 28 1.13 -10.48 8.25
N ASP A 29 1.21 -11.77 7.89
CA ASP A 29 1.88 -12.21 6.65
C ASP A 29 1.23 -11.61 5.41
N TRP A 30 -0.09 -11.38 5.42
CA TRP A 30 -0.78 -10.70 4.31
C TRP A 30 -0.19 -9.31 4.04
N LEU A 31 0.20 -8.58 5.08
CA LEU A 31 0.87 -7.28 4.92
C LEU A 31 2.27 -7.45 4.35
N TYR A 32 3.03 -8.44 4.84
CA TYR A 32 4.41 -8.69 4.41
C TYR A 32 4.49 -9.13 2.95
N GLU A 33 3.58 -10.01 2.54
CA GLU A 33 3.39 -10.44 1.17
C GLU A 33 2.98 -9.26 0.28
N ALA A 34 1.99 -8.46 0.70
CA ALA A 34 1.56 -7.29 -0.07
C ALA A 34 2.69 -6.25 -0.25
N ILE A 35 3.52 -6.04 0.78
CA ILE A 35 4.70 -5.17 0.69
C ILE A 35 5.70 -5.72 -0.34
N THR A 36 6.05 -6.99 -0.25
CA THR A 36 7.10 -7.63 -1.08
C THR A 36 6.65 -7.84 -2.53
N GLU A 37 5.40 -8.22 -2.72
CA GLU A 37 4.91 -8.67 -4.01
C GLU A 37 4.17 -7.59 -4.79
N THR A 38 3.68 -6.53 -4.11
CA THR A 38 2.88 -5.46 -4.74
C THR A 38 3.47 -4.07 -4.52
N TYR A 39 3.58 -3.61 -3.27
CA TYR A 39 3.85 -2.20 -3.00
C TYR A 39 5.27 -1.78 -3.37
N ILE A 40 6.28 -2.56 -2.98
CA ILE A 40 7.67 -2.27 -3.35
C ILE A 40 7.90 -2.44 -4.87
N PRO A 41 7.39 -3.50 -5.52
CA PRO A 41 7.44 -3.58 -6.98
C PRO A 41 6.80 -2.39 -7.71
N LEU A 42 5.66 -1.87 -7.23
CA LEU A 42 5.05 -0.66 -7.79
C LEU A 42 5.95 0.57 -7.62
N ILE A 43 6.55 0.74 -6.44
CA ILE A 43 7.52 1.82 -6.17
C ILE A 43 8.68 1.72 -7.17
N GLU A 44 9.23 0.53 -7.38
CA GLU A 44 10.32 0.31 -8.34
C GLU A 44 9.91 0.65 -9.78
N VAL A 45 8.70 0.28 -10.20
CA VAL A 45 8.16 0.67 -11.52
C VAL A 45 8.08 2.19 -11.64
N PHE A 46 7.59 2.88 -10.61
CA PHE A 46 7.49 4.35 -10.63
C PHE A 46 8.87 5.03 -10.66
N GLU A 47 9.85 4.49 -9.93
CA GLU A 47 11.24 4.96 -9.98
C GLU A 47 11.86 4.78 -11.36
N ASN A 48 11.65 3.62 -11.98
CA ASN A 48 12.14 3.32 -13.33
C ASN A 48 11.52 4.26 -14.37
N LEU A 49 10.20 4.44 -14.36
CA LEU A 49 9.51 5.36 -15.26
C LEU A 49 9.97 6.82 -15.08
N ALA A 50 10.18 7.25 -13.84
CA ALA A 50 10.69 8.58 -13.54
C ALA A 50 12.13 8.78 -14.03
N ARG A 51 13.01 7.79 -13.79
CA ARG A 51 14.41 7.79 -14.29
C ARG A 51 14.46 7.86 -15.81
N ASP A 52 13.60 7.10 -16.47
CA ASP A 52 13.52 7.02 -17.93
C ASP A 52 12.74 8.20 -18.54
N LYS A 53 12.35 9.18 -17.70
CA LYS A 53 11.65 10.43 -18.06
C LYS A 53 10.31 10.21 -18.76
N VAL A 54 9.61 9.12 -18.45
CA VAL A 54 8.26 8.84 -18.94
C VAL A 54 7.25 9.72 -18.20
N ASP A 55 6.38 10.44 -18.92
CA ASP A 55 5.30 11.22 -18.31
C ASP A 55 4.06 10.35 -18.04
N PHE A 56 4.09 9.61 -16.92
CA PHE A 56 2.96 8.80 -16.47
C PHE A 56 2.10 9.51 -15.42
N ARG A 57 0.82 9.13 -15.34
CA ARG A 57 -0.14 9.54 -14.30
C ARG A 57 -0.97 8.34 -13.89
N LEU A 58 -1.14 8.15 -12.58
CA LEU A 58 -1.93 7.07 -11.98
C LEU A 58 -2.70 7.62 -10.77
N THR A 59 -3.84 7.02 -10.46
CA THR A 59 -4.53 7.24 -9.17
C THR A 59 -4.40 5.98 -8.32
N MET A 60 -4.14 6.14 -7.03
CA MET A 60 -4.06 5.03 -6.10
C MET A 60 -4.78 5.39 -4.80
N SER A 61 -5.67 4.54 -4.32
CA SER A 61 -6.23 4.73 -2.98
C SER A 61 -5.35 4.01 -1.97
N LEU A 62 -4.95 4.70 -0.91
CA LEU A 62 -4.33 4.09 0.27
C LEU A 62 -5.35 4.15 1.41
N THR A 63 -5.88 3.00 1.84
CA THR A 63 -6.86 3.02 2.94
C THR A 63 -6.21 3.47 4.26
N PRO A 64 -6.96 4.14 5.14
CA PRO A 64 -6.40 4.62 6.41
C PRO A 64 -5.83 3.48 7.30
N THR A 65 -6.45 2.28 7.29
CA THR A 65 -5.87 1.07 7.90
C THR A 65 -4.50 0.72 7.34
N LEU A 66 -4.34 0.70 6.01
CA LEU A 66 -3.09 0.36 5.35
C LEU A 66 -2.01 1.41 5.63
N ILE A 67 -2.37 2.70 5.58
CA ILE A 67 -1.46 3.79 5.94
C ILE A 67 -0.95 3.61 7.38
N SER A 68 -1.86 3.32 8.33
CA SER A 68 -1.48 3.07 9.72
C SER A 68 -0.45 1.95 9.82
N MET A 69 -0.72 0.82 9.18
CA MET A 69 0.17 -0.36 9.24
C MET A 69 1.51 -0.14 8.55
N LEU A 70 1.55 0.51 7.38
CA LEU A 70 2.81 0.82 6.67
C LEU A 70 3.72 1.80 7.44
N SER A 71 3.14 2.55 8.39
CA SER A 71 3.86 3.51 9.22
C SER A 71 4.09 3.04 10.67
N ASP A 72 3.66 1.83 11.03
CA ASP A 72 3.74 1.30 12.38
C ASP A 72 5.10 0.61 12.62
N GLY A 73 5.82 1.05 13.66
CA GLY A 73 7.18 0.56 13.92
C GLY A 73 7.27 -0.94 14.21
N LEU A 74 6.28 -1.51 14.90
CA LEU A 74 6.26 -2.95 15.19
C LEU A 74 6.14 -3.77 13.89
N LEU A 75 5.17 -3.43 13.04
CA LEU A 75 4.97 -4.12 11.77
C LEU A 75 6.15 -3.92 10.80
N GLN A 76 6.79 -2.76 10.82
CA GLN A 76 8.00 -2.51 10.03
C GLN A 76 9.18 -3.38 10.47
N GLU A 77 9.36 -3.57 11.78
CA GLU A 77 10.40 -4.44 12.33
C GLU A 77 10.12 -5.91 12.00
N ARG A 78 8.87 -6.35 12.14
CA ARG A 78 8.47 -7.72 11.79
C ARG A 78 8.58 -8.01 10.31
N TYR A 79 8.20 -7.07 9.44
CA TYR A 79 8.42 -7.20 8.00
C TYR A 79 9.90 -7.36 7.67
N LEU A 80 10.78 -6.59 8.32
CA LEU A 80 12.22 -6.71 8.12
C LEU A 80 12.73 -8.09 8.55
N ALA A 81 12.26 -8.62 9.68
CA ALA A 81 12.59 -9.98 10.09
C ALA A 81 12.06 -11.04 9.11
N HIS A 82 10.86 -10.84 8.58
CA HIS A 82 10.25 -11.73 7.58
C HIS A 82 11.06 -11.76 6.28
N ILE A 83 11.39 -10.59 5.70
CA ILE A 83 12.13 -10.53 4.43
C ILE A 83 13.56 -11.07 4.56
N GLU A 84 14.22 -10.88 5.71
CA GLU A 84 15.55 -11.47 5.98
C GLU A 84 15.49 -13.00 6.06
N LYS A 85 14.45 -13.59 6.69
CA LYS A 85 14.23 -15.04 6.68
C LYS A 85 14.04 -15.57 5.25
N LEU A 86 13.32 -14.84 4.39
CA LEU A 86 13.15 -15.21 2.98
C LEU A 86 14.44 -15.12 2.18
N ILE A 87 15.28 -14.11 2.43
CA ILE A 87 16.61 -13.98 1.81
C ILE A 87 17.51 -15.14 2.23
N GLU A 88 17.51 -15.49 3.52
CA GLU A 88 18.27 -16.63 4.05
C GLU A 88 17.79 -17.95 3.42
N LEU A 89 16.48 -18.17 3.39
CA LEU A 89 15.89 -19.35 2.76
C LEU A 89 16.28 -19.46 1.29
N ALA A 90 16.16 -18.38 0.53
CA ALA A 90 16.56 -18.35 -0.87
C ALA A 90 18.07 -18.61 -1.04
N GLY A 91 18.90 -18.16 -0.10
CA GLY A 91 20.33 -18.48 -0.03
C GLY A 91 20.58 -19.99 0.10
N ARG A 92 19.91 -20.64 1.07
CA ARG A 92 19.99 -22.09 1.27
C ARG A 92 19.47 -22.87 0.07
N GLU A 93 18.41 -22.39 -0.58
CA GLU A 93 17.85 -23.01 -1.78
C GLU A 93 18.81 -22.93 -2.98
N ILE A 94 19.60 -21.86 -3.13
CA ILE A 94 20.64 -21.78 -4.16
C ILE A 94 21.73 -22.84 -3.94
N GLU A 95 22.08 -23.15 -2.69
CA GLU A 95 23.05 -24.21 -2.39
C GLU A 95 22.45 -25.59 -2.66
N ARG A 96 21.23 -25.83 -2.14
CA ARG A 96 20.51 -27.11 -2.28
C ARG A 96 20.27 -27.48 -3.74
N THR A 97 19.91 -26.51 -4.58
CA THR A 97 19.57 -26.70 -6.00
C THR A 97 20.77 -26.54 -6.94
N SER A 98 22.01 -26.51 -6.43
CA SER A 98 23.21 -26.24 -7.23
C SER A 98 23.42 -27.18 -8.43
N LEU A 99 22.90 -28.41 -8.36
CA LEU A 99 22.94 -29.41 -9.42
C LEU A 99 21.68 -29.46 -10.30
N GLU A 100 20.70 -28.60 -10.03
CA GLU A 100 19.41 -28.54 -10.72
C GLU A 100 19.25 -27.13 -11.36
N PRO A 101 19.79 -26.89 -12.57
CA PRO A 101 19.94 -25.55 -13.13
C PRO A 101 18.64 -24.73 -13.21
N GLU A 102 17.52 -25.38 -13.49
CA GLU A 102 16.21 -24.73 -13.58
C GLU A 102 15.75 -24.19 -12.23
N PHE A 103 15.84 -25.00 -11.17
CA PHE A 103 15.50 -24.59 -9.80
C PHE A 103 16.53 -23.59 -9.24
N ASN A 104 17.82 -23.75 -9.58
CA ASN A 104 18.85 -22.82 -9.15
C ASN A 104 18.63 -21.41 -9.67
N ARG A 105 18.24 -21.29 -10.95
CA ARG A 105 17.90 -20.00 -11.56
C ARG A 105 16.75 -19.34 -10.83
N LEU A 106 15.71 -20.09 -10.47
CA LEU A 106 14.56 -19.58 -9.73
C LEU A 106 14.95 -19.11 -8.32
N ALA A 107 15.74 -19.90 -7.60
CA ALA A 107 16.22 -19.53 -6.26
C ALA A 107 17.07 -18.24 -6.27
N ARG A 108 17.92 -18.06 -7.29
CA ARG A 108 18.69 -16.81 -7.52
C ARG A 108 17.78 -15.62 -7.77
N MET A 109 16.79 -15.78 -8.66
CA MET A 109 15.82 -14.72 -8.98
C MET A 109 15.08 -14.24 -7.72
N TYR A 110 14.60 -15.17 -6.88
CA TYR A 110 13.92 -14.81 -5.63
C TYR A 110 14.86 -14.15 -4.62
N ARG A 111 16.09 -14.66 -4.45
CA ARG A 111 17.08 -14.02 -3.57
C ARG A 111 17.37 -12.57 -3.99
N GLU A 112 17.55 -12.33 -5.28
CA GLU A 112 17.74 -10.99 -5.83
C GLU A 112 16.52 -10.11 -5.59
N ARG A 113 15.31 -10.61 -5.87
CA ARG A 113 14.05 -9.89 -5.64
C ARG A 113 13.85 -9.51 -4.17
N PHE A 114 14.03 -10.44 -3.24
CA PHE A 114 13.87 -10.17 -1.82
C PHE A 114 14.91 -9.19 -1.29
N SER A 115 16.17 -9.33 -1.72
CA SER A 115 17.23 -8.38 -1.39
C SER A 115 16.90 -6.98 -1.89
N ARG A 116 16.41 -6.87 -3.14
CA ARG A 116 15.96 -5.61 -3.73
C ARG A 116 14.79 -4.99 -2.95
N CYS A 117 13.83 -5.81 -2.53
CA CYS A 117 12.70 -5.35 -1.73
C CYS A 117 13.17 -4.75 -0.41
N ARG A 118 14.03 -5.47 0.32
CA ARG A 118 14.63 -4.97 1.56
C ARG A 118 15.39 -3.66 1.34
N ASP A 119 16.17 -3.56 0.28
CA ASP A 119 16.97 -2.36 0.00
C ASP A 119 16.07 -1.14 -0.27
N ILE A 120 14.98 -1.30 -1.04
CA ILE A 120 13.98 -0.23 -1.26
C ILE A 120 13.27 0.12 0.05
N PHE A 121 12.91 -0.87 0.86
CA PHE A 121 12.29 -0.64 2.16
C PHE A 121 13.21 0.21 3.06
N HIS A 122 14.51 -0.07 3.08
CA HIS A 122 15.50 0.76 3.77
C HIS A 122 15.68 2.15 3.14
N GLN A 123 15.68 2.26 1.82
CA GLN A 123 15.77 3.54 1.10
C GLN A 123 14.68 4.53 1.54
N TYR A 124 13.50 4.02 1.88
CA TYR A 124 12.37 4.81 2.39
C TYR A 124 12.23 4.78 3.91
N ASN A 125 13.33 4.57 4.64
CA ASN A 125 13.38 4.55 6.11
C ASN A 125 12.33 3.62 6.73
N ARG A 126 12.09 2.46 6.10
CA ARG A 126 11.09 1.46 6.51
C ARG A 126 9.64 1.94 6.45
N ASN A 127 9.37 3.12 5.91
CA ASN A 127 8.03 3.68 5.81
C ASN A 127 7.67 3.98 4.35
N LEU A 128 6.94 3.04 3.72
CA LEU A 128 6.57 3.14 2.31
C LEU A 128 5.59 4.28 2.01
N THR A 129 4.92 4.84 3.00
CA THR A 129 4.08 6.05 2.79
C THR A 129 4.92 7.23 2.29
N LEU A 130 6.21 7.29 2.66
CA LEU A 130 7.16 8.30 2.16
C LEU A 130 7.44 8.14 0.67
N ALA A 131 7.49 6.89 0.18
CA ALA A 131 7.68 6.61 -1.25
C ALA A 131 6.49 7.08 -2.07
N PHE A 132 5.27 6.72 -1.65
CA PHE A 132 4.06 7.16 -2.34
C PHE A 132 3.90 8.68 -2.28
N LYS A 133 4.17 9.30 -1.12
CA LYS A 133 4.17 10.76 -0.96
C LYS A 133 5.13 11.44 -1.94
N LYS A 134 6.36 10.93 -2.11
CA LYS A 134 7.33 11.44 -3.09
C LYS A 134 6.74 11.47 -4.50
N PHE A 135 6.08 10.40 -4.95
CA PHE A 135 5.48 10.37 -6.30
C PHE A 135 4.24 11.26 -6.43
N GLN A 136 3.51 11.47 -5.33
CA GLN A 136 2.44 12.46 -5.28
C GLN A 136 2.97 13.89 -5.38
N ASP A 137 4.03 14.21 -4.66
CA ASP A 137 4.67 15.52 -4.70
C ASP A 137 5.27 15.81 -6.10
N LEU A 138 5.73 14.78 -6.81
CA LEU A 138 6.18 14.86 -8.22
C LEU A 138 5.04 14.99 -9.24
N GLY A 139 3.77 14.88 -8.82
CA GLY A 139 2.59 14.94 -9.70
C GLY A 139 2.40 13.71 -10.59
N LYS A 140 3.02 12.57 -10.25
CA LYS A 140 2.93 11.31 -11.00
C LYS A 140 1.86 10.36 -10.44
N LEU A 141 1.59 10.47 -9.15
CA LEU A 141 0.58 9.68 -8.44
C LEU A 141 -0.44 10.60 -7.77
N GLU A 142 -1.73 10.45 -8.07
CA GLU A 142 -2.79 11.03 -7.24
C GLU A 142 -3.16 10.01 -6.16
N ILE A 143 -2.87 10.31 -4.89
CA ILE A 143 -3.28 9.46 -3.78
C ILE A 143 -4.66 9.92 -3.31
N ILE A 144 -5.63 9.01 -3.30
CA ILE A 144 -6.97 9.25 -2.74
C ILE A 144 -7.15 8.46 -1.44
N THR A 145 -8.08 8.89 -0.59
CA THR A 145 -8.37 8.21 0.69
C THR A 145 -9.48 7.17 0.52
N CYS A 146 -9.93 6.58 1.62
CA CYS A 146 -11.08 5.68 1.73
C CYS A 146 -11.77 5.91 3.08
N ALA A 147 -12.88 5.24 3.38
CA ALA A 147 -13.39 5.18 4.75
C ALA A 147 -12.31 4.64 5.72
N ALA A 148 -12.27 5.14 6.96
CA ALA A 148 -11.24 4.82 7.96
C ALA A 148 -10.90 3.33 8.06
N THR A 149 -11.90 2.46 8.07
CA THR A 149 -11.72 1.00 8.18
C THR A 149 -12.36 0.25 7.03
N HIS A 150 -12.46 0.88 5.85
CA HIS A 150 -13.12 0.29 4.67
C HIS A 150 -14.57 -0.17 4.95
N SER A 151 -15.30 0.61 5.74
CA SER A 151 -16.65 0.28 6.17
C SER A 151 -17.67 0.42 5.03
N TYR A 152 -18.45 -0.63 4.76
CA TYR A 152 -19.43 -0.62 3.66
C TYR A 152 -20.64 0.29 3.97
N PHE A 153 -20.64 1.50 3.40
CA PHE A 153 -21.64 2.55 3.68
C PHE A 153 -23.10 2.10 3.50
N PRO A 154 -23.45 1.30 2.47
CA PRO A 154 -24.85 0.93 2.27
C PRO A 154 -25.50 0.20 3.45
N LEU A 155 -24.71 -0.48 4.29
CA LEU A 155 -25.20 -1.17 5.49
C LEU A 155 -25.06 -0.34 6.78
N MET A 156 -24.58 0.90 6.68
CA MET A 156 -24.39 1.81 7.82
C MET A 156 -25.51 2.85 7.93
N GLU A 157 -26.60 2.73 7.17
CA GLU A 157 -27.67 3.73 7.10
C GLU A 157 -28.31 4.04 8.47
N VAL A 158 -28.42 3.02 9.32
CA VAL A 158 -28.95 3.16 10.69
C VAL A 158 -28.08 4.05 11.59
N ALA A 159 -26.83 4.29 11.21
CA ALA A 159 -25.86 5.07 11.96
C ALA A 159 -25.09 6.06 11.04
N LYS A 160 -25.80 7.03 10.45
CA LYS A 160 -25.21 8.10 9.62
C LYS A 160 -24.06 8.87 10.30
N SER A 161 -24.08 8.98 11.63
CA SER A 161 -22.97 9.54 12.41
C SER A 161 -21.68 8.73 12.25
N SER A 162 -21.78 7.40 12.09
CA SER A 162 -20.63 6.52 11.85
C SER A 162 -20.01 6.74 10.48
N ILE A 163 -20.80 7.03 9.43
CA ILE A 163 -20.27 7.40 8.11
C ILE A 163 -19.44 8.69 8.23
N ARG A 164 -19.95 9.71 8.93
CA ARG A 164 -19.20 10.96 9.18
C ARG A 164 -17.90 10.71 9.95
N ALA A 165 -17.93 9.84 10.96
CA ALA A 165 -16.75 9.51 11.74
C ALA A 165 -15.68 8.80 10.87
N GLN A 166 -16.10 7.86 10.03
CA GLN A 166 -15.23 7.17 9.07
C GLN A 166 -14.55 8.15 8.11
N LEU A 167 -15.30 9.11 7.57
CA LEU A 167 -14.76 10.12 6.64
C LEU A 167 -13.81 11.10 7.34
N LYS A 168 -14.22 11.68 8.47
CA LYS A 168 -13.39 12.66 9.21
C LYS A 168 -12.08 12.05 9.71
N CYS A 169 -12.12 10.81 10.19
CA CYS A 169 -10.93 10.09 10.61
C CYS A 169 -9.98 9.86 9.42
N ALA A 170 -10.52 9.43 8.28
CA ALA A 170 -9.75 9.20 7.06
C ALA A 170 -9.08 10.47 6.52
N VAL A 171 -9.81 11.59 6.45
CA VAL A 171 -9.27 12.88 5.99
C VAL A 171 -8.15 13.36 6.94
N SER A 172 -8.41 13.34 8.25
CA SER A 172 -7.42 13.74 9.27
C SER A 172 -6.14 12.90 9.19
N GLN A 173 -6.26 11.57 9.05
CA GLN A 173 -5.10 10.71 8.89
C GLN A 173 -4.35 10.99 7.58
N TYR A 174 -5.07 11.17 6.48
CA TYR A 174 -4.47 11.48 5.19
C TYR A 174 -3.68 12.79 5.26
N GLU A 175 -4.25 13.85 5.82
CA GLU A 175 -3.59 15.15 5.98
C GLU A 175 -2.33 15.05 6.83
N ARG A 176 -2.39 14.31 7.94
CA ARG A 176 -1.22 14.08 8.80
C ARG A 176 -0.06 13.40 8.06
N VAL A 177 -0.36 12.49 7.13
CA VAL A 177 0.65 11.67 6.44
C VAL A 177 1.15 12.34 5.15
N PHE A 178 0.27 12.94 4.36
CA PHE A 178 0.60 13.51 3.05
C PHE A 178 0.75 15.04 3.05
N GLY A 179 0.38 15.71 4.15
CA GLY A 179 0.54 17.16 4.35
C GLY A 179 -0.45 18.01 3.55
N ARG A 180 -1.54 17.41 3.06
CA ARG A 180 -2.60 18.07 2.27
C ARG A 180 -3.91 17.30 2.40
N ALA A 181 -5.04 17.94 2.15
CA ALA A 181 -6.34 17.26 2.08
C ALA A 181 -6.42 16.32 0.87
N PRO A 182 -7.07 15.15 0.99
CA PRO A 182 -7.33 14.28 -0.16
C PRO A 182 -8.33 14.97 -1.10
N ARG A 183 -8.13 14.85 -2.41
CA ARG A 183 -9.05 15.41 -3.43
C ARG A 183 -10.04 14.39 -3.99
N GLY A 184 -9.93 13.15 -3.54
CA GLY A 184 -10.78 12.05 -3.95
C GLY A 184 -10.84 10.99 -2.87
N ILE A 185 -11.83 10.14 -3.00
CA ILE A 185 -12.08 9.02 -2.10
C ILE A 185 -12.50 7.79 -2.91
N TRP A 186 -11.97 6.64 -2.54
CA TRP A 186 -12.52 5.35 -2.94
C TRP A 186 -13.61 4.97 -1.94
N LEU A 187 -14.86 4.85 -2.39
CA LEU A 187 -15.92 4.32 -1.55
C LEU A 187 -15.69 2.82 -1.33
N PRO A 188 -15.76 2.31 -0.08
CA PRO A 188 -15.58 0.89 0.18
C PRO A 188 -16.49 0.02 -0.69
N GLU A 189 -15.89 -0.87 -1.47
CA GLU A 189 -16.58 -1.71 -2.49
C GLU A 189 -17.41 -0.93 -3.52
N CYS A 190 -17.08 0.34 -3.75
CA CYS A 190 -17.91 1.29 -4.50
C CYS A 190 -19.36 1.35 -3.98
N GLY A 191 -19.58 0.98 -2.71
CA GLY A 191 -20.86 0.96 -2.06
C GLY A 191 -21.37 2.37 -1.86
N TYR A 192 -22.51 2.68 -2.49
CA TYR A 192 -23.10 4.00 -2.50
C TYR A 192 -24.61 3.92 -2.33
N ASN A 193 -25.14 4.69 -1.40
CA ASN A 193 -26.55 5.05 -1.34
C ASN A 193 -26.77 6.48 -1.84
N PRO A 194 -27.88 6.77 -2.53
CA PRO A 194 -28.26 8.14 -2.84
C PRO A 194 -28.25 9.03 -1.59
N GLY A 195 -27.45 10.11 -1.62
CA GLY A 195 -27.26 11.02 -0.50
C GLY A 195 -25.95 10.83 0.27
N ASP A 196 -25.20 9.75 0.05
CA ASP A 196 -23.88 9.57 0.68
C ASP A 196 -22.88 10.66 0.25
N ASP A 197 -23.08 11.22 -0.95
CA ASP A 197 -22.34 12.36 -1.50
C ASP A 197 -22.42 13.62 -0.62
N GLN A 198 -23.48 13.77 0.17
CA GLN A 198 -23.62 14.85 1.14
C GLN A 198 -22.57 14.72 2.26
N PHE A 199 -22.34 13.50 2.76
CA PHE A 199 -21.30 13.26 3.77
C PHE A 199 -19.90 13.46 3.19
N LEU A 200 -19.69 13.08 1.92
CA LEU A 200 -18.43 13.34 1.22
C LEU A 200 -18.17 14.85 1.15
N LYS A 201 -19.16 15.62 0.67
CA LYS A 201 -19.07 17.09 0.57
C LYS A 201 -18.85 17.77 1.93
N GLU A 202 -19.44 17.25 3.00
CA GLU A 202 -19.19 17.73 4.37
C GLU A 202 -17.74 17.51 4.83
N ALA A 203 -17.04 16.51 4.26
CA ALA A 203 -15.68 16.12 4.65
C ALA A 203 -14.58 16.79 3.81
N GLY A 204 -14.91 17.48 2.72
CA GLY A 204 -13.98 18.20 1.84
C GLY A 204 -14.07 17.72 0.39
#